data_AF-A0A9Q1UZ55-F1
#
_entry.id   AF-A0A9Q1UZ55-F1
#
_cell.length_a   1.000
_cell.length_b   1.000
_cell.length_c   1.000
_cell.angle_alpha   90.00
_cell.angle_beta   90.00
_cell.angle_gamma   90.00
#
_symmetry.space_group_name_H-M   'P 1'
#
loop_
_entity.id
_entity.type
_entity.pdbx_description
1 polymer ?
#
loop_
_entity_poly.entity_id
_entity_poly.type
_entity_poly.pdbx_seq_one_letter_code
_entity_poly.pdbx_strand_id
1 'polypeptide(L)'
;MKIEINYKMLRILVVLLIMLITSIFIITVLGRGEIIHKFSFKNIITVQNEQEFNYNILNIYGDVHVEGKAIGNIATICSDVYVDGEVKGNIISLFGKIHKGQKGKVYGKELEISKEKRDVFIQNSILDINQLLYIIFGIISCESLYFIDIKQRLRVANNFSNSISEKFKYGYIIEFGGILLLAILIFSLLGIQFAPSIGLIPLVSLGGFIMYLIGFISIMIYIGMKINLNLNTKIPYPVYISLFVIIYSFIRNIPYLGVILGVFLVIPLSMGMIYIEYFHNCLNRLNSSLDEKSR
;
A
#
# COMPACT_ATOMS: atom_id res chain seq x y z
N MET A 1 -30.11 15.54 -10.53
CA MET A 1 -29.20 15.88 -9.42
C MET A 1 -27.78 15.86 -9.98
N LYS A 2 -27.21 17.04 -10.29
CA LYS A 2 -25.84 17.16 -10.83
C LYS A 2 -24.86 16.89 -9.70
N ILE A 3 -24.02 15.87 -9.84
CA ILE A 3 -22.90 15.65 -8.93
C ILE A 3 -21.81 16.64 -9.36
N GLU A 4 -21.70 17.75 -8.64
CA GLU A 4 -20.54 18.63 -8.74
C GLU A 4 -19.33 17.88 -8.18
N ILE A 5 -18.39 17.55 -9.06
CA ILE A 5 -17.11 16.96 -8.67
C ILE A 5 -16.36 18.02 -7.87
N ASN A 6 -16.08 17.73 -6.60
CA ASN A 6 -15.27 18.60 -5.75
C ASN A 6 -13.80 18.53 -6.22
N TYR A 7 -13.42 19.46 -7.09
CA TYR A 7 -12.09 19.59 -7.68
C TYR A 7 -10.95 19.71 -6.64
N LYS A 8 -11.23 20.02 -5.36
CA LYS A 8 -10.24 19.95 -4.28
C LYS A 8 -9.84 18.51 -3.93
N MET A 9 -10.79 17.57 -3.87
CA MET A 9 -10.51 16.17 -3.50
C MET A 9 -9.78 15.42 -4.62
N LEU A 10 -10.13 15.71 -5.88
CA LEU A 10 -9.41 15.19 -7.04
C LEU A 10 -7.98 15.77 -7.13
N ARG A 11 -7.78 17.06 -6.82
CA ARG A 11 -6.43 17.65 -6.72
C ARG A 11 -5.61 17.05 -5.58
N ILE A 12 -6.18 16.80 -4.41
CA ILE A 12 -5.46 16.19 -3.29
C ILE A 12 -5.05 14.75 -3.62
N LEU A 13 -5.93 13.96 -4.23
CA LEU A 13 -5.61 12.60 -4.67
C LEU A 13 -4.56 12.59 -5.80
N VAL A 14 -4.65 13.52 -6.76
CA VAL A 14 -3.68 13.69 -7.85
C VAL A 14 -2.34 14.21 -7.34
N VAL A 15 -2.28 15.09 -6.34
CA VAL A 15 -1.03 15.53 -5.69
C VAL A 15 -0.42 14.39 -4.86
N LEU A 16 -1.22 13.62 -4.13
CA LEU A 16 -0.74 12.43 -3.40
C LEU A 16 -0.18 11.37 -4.35
N LEU A 17 -0.82 11.15 -5.50
CA LEU A 17 -0.36 10.18 -6.51
C LEU A 17 0.86 10.69 -7.28
N ILE A 18 0.91 11.99 -7.61
CA ILE A 18 2.07 12.62 -8.26
C ILE A 18 3.25 12.64 -7.29
N MET A 19 3.08 13.00 -6.02
CA MET A 19 4.16 12.93 -5.03
C MET A 19 4.69 11.51 -4.82
N LEU A 20 3.82 10.49 -4.93
CA LEU A 20 4.22 9.08 -4.83
C LEU A 20 4.94 8.58 -6.09
N ILE A 21 4.60 9.11 -7.28
CA ILE A 21 5.12 8.65 -8.58
C ILE A 21 6.37 9.43 -9.01
N THR A 22 6.43 10.75 -8.79
CA THR A 22 7.58 11.58 -9.17
C THR A 22 8.77 11.43 -8.23
N SER A 23 8.56 10.94 -7.00
CA SER A 23 9.69 10.57 -6.13
C SER A 23 10.35 9.24 -6.53
N ILE A 24 9.72 8.44 -7.41
CA ILE A 24 10.20 7.10 -7.81
C ILE A 24 10.84 7.10 -9.20
N PHE A 25 10.51 8.07 -10.08
CA PHE A 25 10.96 8.04 -11.48
C PHE A 25 11.54 9.38 -11.99
N ILE A 26 12.86 9.34 -12.26
CA ILE A 26 13.57 9.95 -13.40
C ILE A 26 14.32 11.28 -13.17
N ILE A 27 15.57 11.19 -13.64
CA ILE A 27 16.79 11.99 -13.52
C ILE A 27 16.99 12.76 -14.85
N THR A 28 17.33 14.07 -14.76
CA THR A 28 18.00 14.97 -15.74
C THR A 28 17.35 15.14 -17.14
N VAL A 29 17.09 16.32 -17.72
CA VAL A 29 17.98 17.43 -18.13
C VAL A 29 17.13 18.58 -18.78
N LEU A 30 17.62 19.83 -18.71
CA LEU A 30 17.41 21.03 -19.58
C LEU A 30 16.17 21.93 -19.39
N GLY A 31 16.37 23.00 -18.60
CA GLY A 31 15.57 24.22 -18.61
C GLY A 31 16.34 25.35 -17.91
N ARG A 32 16.65 26.44 -18.63
CA ARG A 32 17.46 27.57 -18.13
C ARG A 32 16.75 28.27 -16.96
N GLY A 33 17.38 28.26 -15.78
CA GLY A 33 16.98 29.09 -14.62
C GLY A 33 16.10 28.42 -13.57
N GLU A 34 15.81 27.12 -13.70
CA GLU A 34 14.90 26.38 -12.82
C GLU A 34 15.68 25.64 -11.71
N ILE A 35 15.17 25.68 -10.48
CA ILE A 35 15.73 24.94 -9.33
C ILE A 35 15.77 23.46 -9.73
N ILE A 36 16.97 22.89 -9.84
CA ILE A 36 17.15 21.49 -10.23
C ILE A 36 16.59 20.60 -9.09
N HIS A 37 16.25 19.34 -9.36
CA HIS A 37 15.88 18.38 -8.32
C HIS A 37 16.85 17.20 -8.38
N LYS A 38 17.52 16.89 -7.26
CA LYS A 38 18.45 15.75 -7.15
C LYS A 38 17.80 14.68 -6.29
N PHE A 39 17.46 13.57 -6.93
CA PHE A 39 17.01 12.36 -6.27
C PHE A 39 18.17 11.38 -6.13
N SER A 40 18.30 10.77 -4.95
CA SER A 40 19.25 9.68 -4.76
C SER A 40 18.73 8.61 -3.83
N PHE A 41 19.26 7.40 -4.03
CA PHE A 41 18.89 6.20 -3.31
C PHE A 41 20.16 5.44 -2.94
N LYS A 42 20.34 5.19 -1.63
CA LYS A 42 21.55 4.58 -1.01
C LYS A 42 22.88 5.31 -1.25
N ASN A 43 22.89 6.42 -1.96
CA ASN A 43 24.12 7.18 -2.19
C ASN A 43 24.22 8.33 -1.22
N ILE A 44 25.45 8.59 -0.78
CA ILE A 44 25.76 9.76 0.01
C ILE A 44 25.80 10.97 -0.94
N ILE A 45 25.08 12.03 -0.58
CA ILE A 45 25.14 13.30 -1.30
C ILE A 45 26.00 14.25 -0.48
N THR A 46 27.15 14.64 -1.01
CA THR A 46 28.01 15.65 -0.38
C THR A 46 27.97 16.95 -1.18
N VAL A 47 27.68 18.04 -0.49
CA VAL A 47 27.85 19.41 -0.97
C VAL A 47 29.18 19.91 -0.43
N GLN A 48 30.21 19.93 -1.26
CA GLN A 48 31.57 20.28 -0.83
C GLN A 48 31.70 21.76 -0.48
N ASN A 49 32.72 22.08 0.33
CA ASN A 49 33.14 23.46 0.55
C ASN A 49 33.36 24.21 -0.77
N GLU A 50 33.01 25.49 -0.78
CA GLU A 50 33.05 26.39 -1.96
C GLU A 50 32.04 26.09 -3.08
N GLN A 51 31.24 25.02 -2.97
CA GLN A 51 30.16 24.75 -3.91
C GLN A 51 28.84 25.36 -3.43
N GLU A 52 28.15 26.04 -4.35
CA GLU A 52 26.77 26.46 -4.17
C GLU A 52 25.84 25.59 -5.03
N PHE A 53 24.93 24.85 -4.38
CA PHE A 53 23.92 24.04 -5.05
C PHE A 53 22.57 24.73 -5.05
N ASN A 54 22.04 24.91 -6.26
CA ASN A 54 20.71 25.46 -6.48
C ASN A 54 19.70 24.37 -6.89
N TYR A 55 19.58 23.33 -6.06
CA TYR A 55 18.57 22.28 -6.24
C TYR A 55 17.96 21.79 -4.94
N ASN A 56 16.74 21.24 -5.05
CA ASN A 56 16.13 20.47 -3.98
C ASN A 56 16.73 19.05 -3.96
N ILE A 57 17.01 18.53 -2.77
CA ILE A 57 17.54 17.18 -2.54
C ILE A 57 16.43 16.30 -1.98
N LEU A 58 16.24 15.12 -2.56
CA LEU A 58 15.51 14.01 -1.94
C LEU A 58 16.45 12.80 -1.88
N ASN A 59 16.86 12.40 -0.67
CA ASN A 59 17.74 11.24 -0.47
C ASN A 59 17.06 10.15 0.37
N ILE A 60 17.17 8.90 -0.06
CA ILE A 60 16.58 7.75 0.65
C ILE A 60 17.69 6.74 0.93
N TYR A 61 17.89 6.31 2.19
CA TYR A 61 18.93 5.37 2.62
C TYR A 61 20.39 5.78 2.36
N GLY A 62 20.66 7.00 1.91
CA GLY A 62 21.99 7.61 1.91
C GLY A 62 21.99 8.93 2.65
N ASP A 63 23.06 9.23 3.38
CA ASP A 63 23.15 10.47 4.16
C ASP A 63 23.42 11.68 3.25
N VAL A 64 23.11 12.88 3.75
CA VAL A 64 23.38 14.14 3.04
C VAL A 64 24.35 14.96 3.87
N HIS A 65 25.51 15.30 3.31
CA HIS A 65 26.49 16.18 3.93
C HIS A 65 26.48 17.53 3.21
N VAL A 66 26.35 18.61 3.97
CA VAL A 66 26.37 19.98 3.47
C VAL A 66 27.49 20.77 4.13
N GLU A 67 28.62 20.90 3.43
CA GLU A 67 29.77 21.70 3.85
C GLU A 67 29.78 23.07 3.15
N GLY A 68 29.35 23.13 1.89
CA GLY A 68 29.16 24.36 1.12
C GLY A 68 27.80 25.04 1.35
N LYS A 69 27.19 25.54 0.27
CA LYS A 69 25.92 26.29 0.34
C LYS A 69 24.82 25.58 -0.46
N ALA A 70 23.67 25.29 0.15
CA ALA A 70 22.50 24.71 -0.50
C ALA A 70 21.34 25.71 -0.48
N ILE A 71 20.89 26.14 -1.66
CA ILE A 71 19.77 27.08 -1.78
C ILE A 71 18.41 26.36 -1.66
N GLY A 72 18.31 25.14 -2.18
CA GLY A 72 17.07 24.36 -2.21
C GLY A 72 16.73 23.65 -0.90
N ASN A 73 15.56 23.01 -0.87
CA ASN A 73 15.11 22.20 0.25
C ASN A 73 15.79 20.83 0.26
N ILE A 74 15.99 20.26 1.44
CA ILE A 74 16.56 18.92 1.63
C ILE A 74 15.49 18.06 2.30
N ALA A 75 15.12 16.95 1.66
CA ALA A 75 14.26 15.93 2.22
C ALA A 75 15.03 14.61 2.29
N THR A 76 15.03 13.94 3.43
CA THR A 76 15.63 12.62 3.58
C THR A 76 14.68 11.60 4.19
N ILE A 77 14.85 10.33 3.82
CA ILE A 77 14.10 9.19 4.36
C ILE A 77 15.10 8.11 4.78
N CYS A 78 15.07 7.69 6.05
CA CYS A 78 15.98 6.71 6.66
C CYS A 78 17.46 7.13 6.64
N SER A 79 17.71 8.43 6.60
CA SER A 79 19.03 9.01 6.37
C SER A 79 19.22 10.27 7.18
N ASP A 80 20.46 10.48 7.61
CA ASP A 80 20.84 11.66 8.37
C ASP A 80 21.28 12.79 7.43
N VAL A 81 21.12 14.02 7.92
CA VAL A 81 21.58 15.24 7.24
C VAL A 81 22.62 15.90 8.13
N TYR A 82 23.84 16.04 7.64
CA TYR A 82 24.94 16.72 8.32
C TYR A 82 25.16 18.09 7.68
N VAL A 83 25.01 19.17 8.43
CA VAL A 83 25.13 20.55 7.96
C VAL A 83 26.28 21.23 8.68
N ASP A 84 27.41 21.41 8.00
CA ASP A 84 28.53 22.25 8.45
C ASP A 84 28.73 23.50 7.56
N GLY A 85 27.86 23.69 6.56
CA GLY A 85 27.80 24.86 5.68
C GLY A 85 26.50 25.67 5.84
N GLU A 86 25.97 26.22 4.75
CA GLU A 86 24.75 27.04 4.75
C GLU A 86 23.61 26.37 3.96
N VAL A 87 22.41 26.24 4.54
CA VAL A 87 21.19 25.78 3.87
C VAL A 87 20.12 26.87 3.92
N LYS A 88 19.72 27.42 2.77
CA LYS A 88 18.68 28.44 2.70
C LYS A 88 17.25 27.88 2.68
N GLY A 89 17.09 26.66 2.16
CA GLY A 89 15.80 25.96 2.11
C GLY A 89 15.41 25.27 3.42
N ASN A 90 14.29 24.55 3.39
CA ASN A 90 13.84 23.72 4.51
C ASN A 90 14.57 22.37 4.52
N ILE A 91 14.75 21.79 5.70
CA ILE A 91 15.28 20.44 5.88
C ILE A 91 14.22 19.58 6.56
N ILE A 92 13.86 18.46 5.93
CA ILE A 92 12.95 17.46 6.48
C ILE A 92 13.69 16.12 6.49
N SER A 93 13.83 15.51 7.66
CA SER A 93 14.37 14.16 7.80
C SER A 93 13.32 13.22 8.40
N LEU A 94 12.87 12.25 7.60
CA LEU A 94 11.97 11.17 8.01
C LEU A 94 12.82 9.98 8.43
N PHE A 95 12.64 9.50 9.66
CA PHE A 95 13.39 8.37 10.22
C PHE A 95 14.92 8.56 10.17
N GLY A 96 15.38 9.81 10.34
CA GLY A 96 16.78 10.20 10.41
C GLY A 96 16.94 11.44 11.28
N LYS A 97 18.17 11.93 11.42
CA LYS A 97 18.53 13.08 12.25
C LYS A 97 19.18 14.19 11.43
N ILE A 98 18.99 15.43 11.88
CA ILE A 98 19.66 16.61 11.34
C ILE A 98 20.77 17.01 12.32
N HIS A 99 22.02 16.83 11.90
CA HIS A 99 23.21 17.17 12.64
C HIS A 99 23.75 18.51 12.15
N LYS A 100 23.78 19.51 13.03
CA LYS A 100 24.35 20.82 12.71
C LYS A 100 25.74 20.95 13.32
N GLY A 101 26.75 21.10 12.47
CA GLY A 101 28.13 21.36 12.83
C GLY A 101 28.33 22.81 13.33
N GLN A 102 29.56 23.15 13.72
CA GLN A 102 29.87 24.46 14.31
C GLN A 102 29.68 25.61 13.32
N LYS A 103 29.85 25.35 12.02
CA LYS A 103 29.67 26.34 10.95
C LYS A 103 28.31 26.23 10.26
N GLY A 104 27.51 25.23 10.64
CA GLY A 104 26.20 24.93 10.07
C GLY A 104 25.16 26.03 10.31
N LYS A 105 24.57 26.56 9.24
CA LYS A 105 23.45 27.50 9.29
C LYS A 105 22.29 27.00 8.44
N VAL A 106 21.09 26.99 9.00
CA VAL A 106 19.86 26.64 8.29
C VAL A 106 18.90 27.82 8.44
N TYR A 107 18.48 28.41 7.33
CA TYR A 107 17.60 29.59 7.32
C TYR A 107 16.13 29.21 7.13
N GLY A 108 15.84 28.02 6.57
CA GLY A 108 14.49 27.48 6.48
C GLY A 108 14.06 26.70 7.73
N LYS A 109 12.95 25.97 7.63
CA LYS A 109 12.44 25.12 8.71
C LYS A 109 13.20 23.79 8.77
N GLU A 110 13.52 23.35 9.98
CA GLU A 110 14.09 22.03 10.27
C GLU A 110 13.00 21.14 10.87
N LEU A 111 12.80 19.95 10.31
CA LEU A 111 11.79 18.99 10.78
C LEU A 111 12.36 17.58 10.80
N GLU A 112 12.45 17.00 11.99
CA GLU A 112 12.79 15.59 12.20
C GLU A 112 11.52 14.82 12.56
N ILE A 113 11.19 13.77 11.80
CA ILE A 113 10.00 12.96 12.04
C ILE A 113 10.45 11.54 12.37
N SER A 114 10.01 11.01 13.51
CA SER A 114 10.20 9.59 13.90
C SER A 114 11.66 9.11 13.95
N LYS A 115 12.61 9.98 14.30
CA LYS A 115 14.06 9.68 14.35
C LYS A 115 14.44 8.47 15.21
N GLU A 116 13.71 8.21 16.29
CA GLU A 116 13.95 7.09 17.21
C GLU A 116 13.49 5.74 16.63
N LYS A 117 12.66 5.75 15.58
CA LYS A 117 12.13 4.54 14.94
C LYS A 117 12.91 4.15 13.69
N ARG A 118 14.08 4.76 13.44
CA ARG A 118 14.91 4.47 12.25
C ARG A 118 15.23 2.99 12.15
N ASP A 119 15.80 2.40 13.19
CA ASP A 119 16.24 0.99 13.16
C ASP A 119 15.06 0.04 12.96
N VAL A 120 13.93 0.29 13.62
CA VAL A 120 12.69 -0.47 13.46
C VAL A 120 12.13 -0.35 12.04
N PHE A 121 12.22 0.84 11.43
CA PHE A 121 11.77 1.06 10.06
C PHE A 121 12.72 0.43 9.03
N ILE A 122 14.04 0.49 9.26
CA ILE A 122 15.04 -0.15 8.39
C ILE A 122 14.90 -1.68 8.44
N GLN A 123 14.73 -2.25 9.63
CA GLN A 123 14.47 -3.68 9.81
C GLN A 123 13.17 -4.11 9.14
N ASN A 124 12.11 -3.30 9.19
CA ASN A 124 10.84 -3.57 8.50
C ASN A 124 10.77 -2.94 7.11
N SER A 125 11.91 -2.54 6.53
CA SER A 125 11.91 -1.84 5.26
C SER A 125 11.64 -2.81 4.12
N ILE A 126 11.05 -2.28 3.05
CA ILE A 126 10.95 -2.94 1.74
C ILE A 126 12.30 -3.34 1.12
N LEU A 127 13.44 -3.02 1.74
CA LEU A 127 14.77 -3.40 1.28
C LEU A 127 15.38 -4.51 2.13
N ASP A 128 14.70 -4.92 3.21
CA ASP A 128 14.95 -6.23 3.80
C ASP A 128 14.68 -7.28 2.71
N ILE A 129 15.64 -8.19 2.53
CA ILE A 129 15.54 -9.29 1.58
C ILE A 129 14.27 -10.11 1.80
N ASN A 130 13.84 -10.27 3.06
CA ASN A 130 12.62 -11.00 3.40
C ASN A 130 11.37 -10.27 2.89
N GLN A 131 11.35 -8.94 3.02
CA GLN A 131 10.24 -8.12 2.55
C GLN A 131 10.22 -8.02 1.01
N LEU A 132 11.39 -7.96 0.35
CA LEU A 132 11.49 -8.06 -1.11
C LEU A 132 10.98 -9.41 -1.61
N LEU A 133 11.41 -10.51 -0.99
CA LEU A 133 10.93 -11.86 -1.32
C LEU A 133 9.43 -11.97 -1.10
N TYR A 134 8.90 -11.39 -0.02
CA TYR A 134 7.46 -11.34 0.23
C TYR A 134 6.71 -10.59 -0.88
N ILE A 135 7.22 -9.44 -1.33
CA ILE A 135 6.61 -8.66 -2.43
C ILE A 135 6.67 -9.45 -3.73
N ILE A 136 7.84 -9.99 -4.09
CA ILE A 136 8.03 -10.78 -5.32
C ILE A 136 7.08 -11.99 -5.32
N PHE A 137 7.04 -12.74 -4.22
CA PHE A 137 6.14 -13.88 -4.08
C PHE A 137 4.68 -13.47 -4.15
N GLY A 138 4.31 -12.34 -3.54
CA GLY A 138 2.97 -11.76 -3.60
C GLY A 138 2.54 -11.41 -5.01
N ILE A 139 3.44 -10.78 -5.80
CA ILE A 139 3.21 -10.46 -7.21
C ILE A 139 2.99 -11.73 -8.01
N ILE A 140 3.94 -12.68 -7.95
CA ILE A 140 3.86 -13.95 -8.69
C ILE A 140 2.58 -14.69 -8.36
N SER A 141 2.22 -14.77 -7.07
CA SER A 141 1.02 -15.48 -6.62
C SER A 141 -0.26 -14.80 -7.11
N CYS A 142 -0.37 -13.47 -6.97
CA CYS A 142 -1.57 -12.74 -7.39
C CYS A 142 -1.74 -12.74 -8.91
N GLU A 143 -0.66 -12.57 -9.68
CA GLU A 143 -0.71 -12.62 -11.14
C GLU A 143 -1.04 -14.04 -11.63
N SER A 144 -0.43 -15.08 -11.06
CA SER A 144 -0.75 -16.47 -11.41
C SER A 144 -2.24 -16.77 -11.17
N LEU A 145 -2.77 -16.40 -9.99
CA LEU A 145 -4.19 -16.57 -9.65
C LEU A 145 -5.13 -15.74 -10.52
N TYR A 146 -4.67 -14.60 -11.05
CA TYR A 146 -5.39 -13.82 -12.05
C TYR A 146 -5.45 -14.56 -13.39
N PHE A 147 -4.32 -15.06 -13.89
CA PHE A 147 -4.25 -15.75 -15.18
C PHE A 147 -5.01 -17.08 -15.21
N ILE A 148 -5.09 -17.79 -14.08
CA ILE A 148 -5.86 -19.04 -13.97
C ILE A 148 -7.34 -18.82 -14.33
N ASP A 149 -7.93 -17.67 -13.95
CA ASP A 149 -9.36 -17.45 -14.18
C ASP A 149 -9.73 -15.97 -14.42
N ILE A 150 -9.18 -15.41 -15.49
CA ILE A 150 -9.36 -14.00 -15.86
C ILE A 150 -10.83 -13.60 -15.94
N LYS A 151 -11.67 -14.45 -16.58
CA LYS A 151 -13.09 -14.14 -16.82
C LYS A 151 -13.84 -13.98 -15.51
N GLN A 152 -13.61 -14.88 -14.55
CA GLN A 152 -14.24 -14.80 -13.25
C GLN A 152 -13.77 -13.59 -12.44
N ARG A 153 -12.45 -13.29 -12.43
CA ARG A 153 -11.92 -12.13 -11.71
C ARG A 153 -12.49 -10.82 -12.25
N LEU A 154 -12.57 -10.67 -13.57
CA LEU A 154 -13.20 -9.50 -14.20
C LEU A 154 -14.68 -9.39 -13.87
N ARG A 155 -15.41 -10.52 -13.83
CA ARG A 155 -16.82 -10.53 -13.45
C ARG A 155 -17.03 -10.02 -12.02
N VAL A 156 -16.27 -10.57 -11.06
CA VAL A 156 -16.33 -10.15 -9.65
C VAL A 156 -15.96 -8.66 -9.52
N ALA A 157 -14.91 -8.21 -10.21
CA ALA A 157 -14.46 -6.81 -10.20
C ALA A 157 -15.51 -5.86 -10.80
N ASN A 158 -16.15 -6.23 -11.91
CA ASN A 158 -17.22 -5.43 -12.52
C ASN A 158 -18.43 -5.26 -11.59
N ASN A 159 -18.74 -6.30 -10.82
CA ASN A 159 -19.83 -6.27 -9.87
C ASN A 159 -19.45 -5.58 -8.56
N PHE A 160 -18.21 -5.07 -8.39
CA PHE A 160 -17.72 -4.48 -7.13
C PHE A 160 -18.69 -3.45 -6.54
N SER A 161 -19.17 -2.50 -7.37
CA SER A 161 -20.04 -1.40 -6.90
C SER A 161 -21.42 -1.86 -6.46
N ASN A 162 -21.85 -3.04 -6.87
CA ASN A 162 -23.17 -3.58 -6.53
C ASN A 162 -23.13 -4.11 -5.10
N SER A 163 -24.11 -3.74 -4.28
CA SER A 163 -24.28 -4.24 -2.92
C SER A 163 -23.03 -4.15 -2.02
N ILE A 164 -22.27 -3.04 -2.09
CA ILE A 164 -21.06 -2.84 -1.25
C ILE A 164 -21.35 -3.10 0.24
N SER A 165 -22.48 -2.59 0.75
CA SER A 165 -22.87 -2.79 2.16
C SER A 165 -23.05 -4.26 2.52
N GLU A 166 -23.65 -5.05 1.63
CA GLU A 166 -23.87 -6.48 1.87
C GLU A 166 -22.53 -7.23 1.83
N LYS A 167 -21.62 -6.84 0.94
CA LYS A 167 -20.26 -7.40 0.87
C LYS A 167 -19.52 -7.20 2.18
N PHE A 168 -19.52 -5.98 2.72
CA PHE A 168 -18.95 -5.74 4.03
C PHE A 168 -19.62 -6.59 5.12
N LYS A 169 -20.96 -6.63 5.14
CA LYS A 169 -21.71 -7.42 6.14
C LYS A 169 -21.29 -8.90 6.14
N TYR A 170 -21.32 -9.57 4.99
CA TYR A 170 -20.95 -10.99 4.91
C TYR A 170 -19.45 -11.21 5.10
N GLY A 171 -18.61 -10.27 4.63
CA GLY A 171 -17.18 -10.25 4.89
C GLY A 171 -16.85 -10.32 6.37
N TYR A 172 -17.45 -9.43 7.16
CA TYR A 172 -17.27 -9.41 8.62
C TYR A 172 -17.80 -10.69 9.28
N ILE A 173 -18.94 -11.22 8.84
CA ILE A 173 -19.46 -12.49 9.37
C ILE A 173 -18.45 -13.63 9.15
N ILE A 174 -17.85 -13.71 7.95
CA ILE A 174 -16.84 -14.73 7.64
C ILE A 174 -15.58 -14.52 8.48
N GLU A 175 -15.10 -13.29 8.60
CA GLU A 175 -13.89 -12.97 9.36
C GLU A 175 -14.05 -13.28 10.85
N PHE A 176 -15.13 -12.80 11.49
CA PHE A 176 -15.42 -13.12 12.89
C PHE A 176 -15.67 -14.62 13.10
N GLY A 177 -16.32 -15.28 12.14
CA GLY A 177 -16.48 -16.73 12.14
C GLY A 177 -15.12 -17.45 12.13
N GLY A 178 -14.18 -16.98 11.31
CA GLY A 178 -12.81 -17.51 11.27
C GLY A 178 -12.07 -17.35 12.59
N ILE A 179 -12.17 -16.18 13.24
CA ILE A 179 -11.57 -15.94 14.56
C ILE A 179 -12.15 -16.88 15.62
N LEU A 180 -13.47 -17.07 15.62
CA LEU A 180 -14.14 -17.98 16.55
C LEU A 180 -13.70 -19.43 16.33
N LEU A 181 -13.63 -19.89 15.08
CA LEU A 181 -13.16 -21.22 14.71
C LEU A 181 -11.71 -21.45 15.16
N LEU A 182 -10.85 -20.45 15.00
CA LEU A 182 -9.45 -20.51 15.43
C LEU A 182 -9.34 -20.58 16.96
N ALA A 183 -10.18 -19.85 17.71
CA ALA A 183 -10.25 -19.96 19.17
C ALA A 183 -10.68 -21.37 19.62
N ILE A 184 -11.70 -21.95 18.96
CA ILE A 184 -12.15 -23.33 19.24
C ILE A 184 -11.02 -24.33 18.96
N LEU A 185 -10.26 -24.14 17.87
CA LEU A 185 -9.11 -24.98 17.55
C LEU A 185 -8.03 -24.91 18.65
N ILE A 186 -7.72 -23.72 19.15
CA ILE A 186 -6.76 -23.54 20.26
C ILE A 186 -7.23 -24.28 21.51
N PHE A 187 -8.49 -24.10 21.93
CA PHE A 187 -9.04 -24.78 23.09
C PHE A 187 -9.04 -26.31 22.93
N SER A 188 -9.32 -26.79 21.73
CA SER A 188 -9.22 -28.22 21.42
C SER A 188 -7.80 -28.76 21.54
N LEU A 189 -6.79 -28.02 21.07
CA LEU A 189 -5.38 -28.41 21.18
C LEU A 189 -4.89 -28.43 22.63
N LEU A 190 -5.51 -27.64 23.52
CA LEU A 190 -5.24 -27.63 24.96
C LEU A 190 -5.90 -28.80 25.72
N GLY A 191 -6.47 -29.77 25.02
CA GLY A 191 -7.05 -30.97 25.62
C GLY A 191 -8.48 -30.81 26.11
N ILE A 192 -9.13 -29.67 25.83
CA ILE A 192 -10.57 -29.54 26.03
C ILE A 192 -11.25 -30.34 24.92
N GLN A 193 -11.83 -31.48 25.27
CA GLN A 193 -12.41 -32.41 24.30
C GLN A 193 -13.58 -31.76 23.56
N PHE A 194 -13.34 -31.29 22.34
CA PHE A 194 -14.37 -30.93 21.39
C PHE A 194 -14.54 -32.04 20.35
N ALA A 195 -15.73 -32.09 19.76
CA ALA A 195 -16.20 -33.13 18.85
C ALA A 195 -15.30 -33.36 17.60
N PRO A 196 -15.41 -34.51 16.91
CA PRO A 196 -14.66 -34.84 15.68
C PRO A 196 -14.70 -33.79 14.54
N SER A 197 -15.59 -32.80 14.62
CA SER A 197 -15.67 -31.65 13.73
C SER A 197 -14.46 -30.71 13.76
N ILE A 198 -13.55 -30.81 14.75
CA ILE A 198 -12.32 -29.98 14.83
C ILE A 198 -11.45 -30.17 13.57
N GLY A 199 -11.41 -31.37 13.00
CA GLY A 199 -10.62 -31.65 11.80
C GLY A 199 -11.05 -30.84 10.56
N LEU A 200 -12.27 -30.29 10.55
CA LEU A 200 -12.78 -29.45 9.46
C LEU A 200 -12.36 -27.97 9.60
N ILE A 201 -11.91 -27.53 10.77
CA ILE A 201 -11.56 -26.13 11.01
C ILE A 201 -10.43 -25.63 10.08
N PRO A 202 -9.33 -26.38 9.87
CA PRO A 202 -8.29 -25.98 8.92
C PRO A 202 -8.84 -25.86 7.49
N LEU A 203 -9.76 -26.74 7.08
CA LEU A 203 -10.35 -26.72 5.75
C LEU A 203 -11.24 -25.49 5.53
N VAL A 204 -12.08 -25.16 6.51
CA VAL A 204 -12.92 -23.95 6.47
C VAL A 204 -12.06 -22.68 6.45
N SER A 205 -11.01 -22.66 7.26
CA SER A 205 -10.06 -21.53 7.32
C SER A 205 -9.32 -21.35 5.99
N LEU A 206 -8.91 -22.46 5.36
CA LEU A 206 -8.30 -22.44 4.02
C LEU A 206 -9.28 -21.89 2.97
N GLY A 207 -10.55 -22.29 3.04
CA GLY A 207 -11.61 -21.72 2.18
C GLY A 207 -11.73 -20.20 2.33
N GLY A 208 -11.76 -19.71 3.58
CA GLY A 208 -11.75 -18.27 3.86
C GLY A 208 -10.51 -17.55 3.31
N PHE A 209 -9.33 -18.15 3.47
CA PHE A 209 -8.08 -17.60 2.93
C PHE A 209 -8.10 -17.51 1.39
N ILE A 210 -8.62 -18.53 0.71
CA ILE A 210 -8.78 -18.53 -0.75
C ILE A 210 -9.78 -17.44 -1.18
N MET A 211 -10.90 -17.29 -0.47
CA MET A 211 -11.86 -16.21 -0.73
C MET A 211 -11.23 -14.84 -0.58
N TYR A 212 -10.41 -14.64 0.46
CA TYR A 212 -9.64 -13.41 0.65
C TYR A 212 -8.71 -13.14 -0.54
N LEU A 213 -7.88 -14.10 -0.94
CA LEU A 213 -6.92 -13.90 -2.05
C LEU A 213 -7.63 -13.54 -3.36
N ILE A 214 -8.69 -14.27 -3.70
CA ILE A 214 -9.45 -14.04 -4.93
C ILE A 214 -10.18 -12.69 -4.90
N GLY A 215 -10.77 -12.35 -3.76
CA GLY A 215 -11.42 -11.06 -3.55
C GLY A 215 -10.43 -9.91 -3.67
N PHE A 216 -9.26 -10.04 -3.06
CA PHE A 216 -8.20 -9.03 -3.06
C PHE A 216 -7.73 -8.69 -4.48
N ILE A 217 -7.49 -9.71 -5.31
CA ILE A 217 -7.17 -9.53 -6.74
C ILE A 217 -8.29 -8.76 -7.46
N SER A 218 -9.55 -9.09 -7.15
CA SER A 218 -10.71 -8.45 -7.78
C SER A 218 -10.87 -6.98 -7.37
N ILE A 219 -10.49 -6.62 -6.14
CA ILE A 219 -10.39 -5.22 -5.70
C ILE A 219 -9.33 -4.47 -6.51
N MET A 220 -8.13 -5.05 -6.68
CA MET A 220 -7.05 -4.43 -7.47
C MET A 220 -7.47 -4.19 -8.92
N ILE A 221 -8.12 -5.19 -9.53
CA ILE A 221 -8.65 -5.09 -10.89
C ILE A 221 -9.69 -3.97 -10.97
N TYR A 222 -10.66 -3.94 -10.05
CA TYR A 222 -11.69 -2.89 -10.04
C TYR A 222 -11.07 -1.49 -9.96
N ILE A 223 -10.07 -1.30 -9.09
CA ILE A 223 -9.39 -0.01 -8.99
C ILE A 223 -8.64 0.30 -10.29
N GLY A 224 -7.93 -0.67 -10.86
CA GLY A 224 -7.28 -0.54 -12.17
C GLY A 224 -8.25 -0.18 -13.31
N MET A 225 -9.45 -0.77 -13.31
CA MET A 225 -10.52 -0.42 -14.25
C MET A 225 -10.98 1.03 -14.09
N LYS A 226 -11.19 1.49 -12.85
CA LYS A 226 -11.55 2.89 -12.57
C LYS A 226 -10.43 3.86 -12.98
N ILE A 227 -9.17 3.49 -12.77
CA ILE A 227 -8.03 4.29 -13.22
C ILE A 227 -7.97 4.36 -14.75
N ASN A 228 -8.06 3.22 -15.46
CA ASN A 228 -8.08 3.18 -16.92
C ASN A 228 -9.23 4.04 -17.50
N LEU A 229 -10.43 3.94 -16.91
CA LEU A 229 -11.59 4.75 -17.31
C LEU A 229 -11.36 6.24 -17.10
N ASN A 230 -10.79 6.63 -15.96
CA ASN A 230 -10.57 8.05 -15.63
C ASN A 230 -9.41 8.68 -16.39
N LEU A 231 -8.38 7.89 -16.72
CA LEU A 231 -7.20 8.36 -17.48
C LEU A 231 -7.36 8.18 -19.00
N ASN A 232 -8.41 7.49 -19.45
CA ASN A 232 -8.63 7.08 -20.84
C ASN A 232 -7.41 6.32 -21.43
N THR A 233 -6.80 5.45 -20.61
CA THR A 233 -5.66 4.61 -20.99
C THR A 233 -6.01 3.13 -20.89
N LYS A 234 -5.21 2.27 -21.53
CA LYS A 234 -5.38 0.80 -21.50
C LYS A 234 -4.15 0.13 -20.89
N ILE A 235 -3.90 0.40 -19.62
CA ILE A 235 -2.83 -0.29 -18.89
C ILE A 235 -3.30 -1.72 -18.57
N PRO A 236 -2.46 -2.75 -18.80
CA PRO A 236 -2.79 -4.14 -18.46
C PRO A 236 -3.05 -4.34 -16.97
N TYR A 237 -4.05 -5.16 -16.62
CA TYR A 237 -4.40 -5.46 -15.22
C TYR A 237 -3.28 -6.06 -14.36
N PRO A 238 -2.37 -6.91 -14.88
CA PRO A 238 -1.22 -7.38 -14.12
C PRO A 238 -0.34 -6.24 -13.58
N VAL A 239 -0.17 -5.15 -14.34
CA VAL A 239 0.58 -3.98 -13.88
C VAL A 239 -0.08 -3.33 -12.67
N TYR A 240 -1.41 -3.23 -12.66
CA TYR A 240 -2.14 -2.73 -11.50
C TYR A 240 -2.02 -3.67 -10.30
N ILE A 241 -2.06 -4.99 -10.50
CA ILE A 241 -1.86 -5.98 -9.45
C ILE A 241 -0.47 -5.79 -8.82
N SER A 242 0.58 -5.73 -9.65
CA SER A 242 1.95 -5.49 -9.23
C SER A 242 2.09 -4.19 -8.42
N LEU A 243 1.57 -3.08 -8.93
CA LEU A 243 1.59 -1.78 -8.23
C LEU A 243 0.85 -1.84 -6.90
N PHE A 244 -0.32 -2.47 -6.84
CA PHE A 244 -1.09 -2.60 -5.62
C PHE A 244 -0.41 -3.48 -4.59
N VAL A 245 0.22 -4.60 -4.97
CA VAL A 245 0.98 -5.44 -4.05
C VAL A 245 2.14 -4.66 -3.43
N ILE A 246 2.86 -3.87 -4.23
CA ILE A 246 3.94 -3.00 -3.75
C ILE A 246 3.38 -1.95 -2.77
N ILE A 247 2.38 -1.17 -3.18
CA ILE A 247 1.78 -0.10 -2.36
C ILE A 247 1.17 -0.68 -1.07
N TYR A 248 0.44 -1.78 -1.15
CA TYR A 248 -0.16 -2.43 0.00
C TYR A 248 0.91 -2.95 0.97
N SER A 249 2.04 -3.45 0.46
CA SER A 249 3.18 -3.87 1.28
C SER A 249 3.80 -2.69 2.04
N PHE A 250 3.84 -1.49 1.45
CA PHE A 250 4.25 -0.27 2.16
C PHE A 250 3.24 0.11 3.25
N ILE A 251 1.95 0.14 2.91
CA ILE A 251 0.88 0.52 3.85
C ILE A 251 0.86 -0.44 5.04
N ARG A 252 1.04 -1.75 4.79
CA ARG A 252 1.07 -2.79 5.83
C ARG A 252 2.16 -2.53 6.87
N ASN A 253 3.30 -2.00 6.45
CA ASN A 253 4.45 -1.76 7.33
C ASN A 253 4.30 -0.47 8.17
N ILE A 254 3.27 0.35 7.92
CA ILE A 254 2.94 1.50 8.78
C ILE A 254 2.21 0.97 10.02
N PRO A 255 2.78 1.15 11.24
CA PRO A 255 2.17 0.64 12.47
C PRO A 255 0.73 1.13 12.64
N TYR A 256 -0.15 0.24 13.10
CA TYR A 256 -1.60 0.43 13.26
C TYR A 256 -2.38 0.68 11.96
N LEU A 257 -1.91 1.53 11.05
CA LEU A 257 -2.58 1.82 9.79
C LEU A 257 -2.73 0.57 8.91
N GLY A 258 -1.64 -0.21 8.77
CA GLY A 258 -1.65 -1.45 8.02
C GLY A 258 -2.64 -2.48 8.58
N VAL A 259 -2.69 -2.61 9.91
CA VAL A 259 -3.63 -3.51 10.60
C VAL A 259 -5.06 -3.02 10.41
N ILE A 260 -5.32 -1.72 10.59
CA ILE A 260 -6.66 -1.16 10.46
C ILE A 260 -7.20 -1.33 9.05
N LEU A 261 -6.40 -0.97 8.03
CA LEU A 261 -6.82 -1.11 6.64
C LEU A 261 -6.96 -2.58 6.24
N GLY A 262 -6.09 -3.47 6.73
CA GLY A 262 -6.19 -4.90 6.49
C GLY A 262 -7.49 -5.47 7.07
N VAL A 263 -7.62 -5.40 8.39
CA VAL A 263 -8.69 -6.05 9.18
C VAL A 263 -10.06 -5.40 8.95
N PHE A 264 -10.16 -4.07 8.89
CA PHE A 264 -11.47 -3.41 8.80
C PHE A 264 -11.92 -3.05 7.39
N LEU A 265 -11.05 -3.20 6.39
CA LEU A 265 -11.40 -2.79 5.03
C LEU A 265 -11.09 -3.87 4.00
N VAL A 266 -9.83 -4.25 3.85
CA VAL A 266 -9.40 -5.12 2.74
C VAL A 266 -9.90 -6.55 2.93
N ILE A 267 -9.72 -7.13 4.11
CA ILE A 267 -10.09 -8.53 4.40
C ILE A 267 -11.62 -8.74 4.29
N PRO A 268 -12.47 -7.99 5.03
CA PRO A 268 -13.92 -8.18 4.96
C PRO A 268 -14.44 -7.97 3.53
N LEU A 269 -14.01 -6.89 2.88
CA LEU A 269 -14.48 -6.58 1.53
C LEU A 269 -14.11 -7.67 0.53
N SER A 270 -12.88 -8.18 0.60
CA SER A 270 -12.40 -9.25 -0.28
C SER A 270 -13.22 -10.52 -0.11
N MET A 271 -13.38 -11.01 1.13
CA MET A 271 -14.15 -12.22 1.40
C MET A 271 -15.62 -12.04 1.02
N GLY A 272 -16.21 -10.90 1.36
CA GLY A 272 -17.61 -10.59 1.07
C GLY A 272 -17.94 -10.50 -0.42
N MET A 273 -17.02 -9.98 -1.24
CA MET A 273 -17.16 -9.95 -2.70
C MET A 273 -17.31 -11.37 -3.27
N ILE A 274 -16.49 -12.31 -2.80
CA ILE A 274 -16.54 -13.70 -3.26
C ILE A 274 -17.77 -14.41 -2.72
N TYR A 275 -18.12 -14.17 -1.45
CA TYR A 275 -19.32 -14.75 -0.87
C TYR A 275 -20.58 -14.38 -1.65
N ILE A 276 -20.78 -13.10 -1.96
CA ILE A 276 -21.98 -12.66 -2.65
C ILE A 276 -22.03 -13.19 -4.08
N GLU A 277 -20.92 -13.07 -4.83
CA GLU A 277 -20.92 -13.41 -6.25
C GLU A 277 -21.17 -14.91 -6.46
N TYR A 278 -20.60 -15.77 -5.60
CA TYR A 278 -20.63 -17.23 -5.80
C TYR A 278 -21.58 -17.98 -4.89
N PHE A 279 -21.71 -17.59 -3.62
CA PHE A 279 -22.48 -18.37 -2.64
C PHE A 279 -23.88 -17.80 -2.44
N HIS A 280 -24.01 -16.51 -2.14
CA HIS A 280 -25.31 -15.89 -1.89
C HIS A 280 -26.22 -15.96 -3.12
N ASN A 281 -25.71 -15.57 -4.29
CA ASN A 281 -26.45 -15.62 -5.54
C ASN A 281 -26.83 -17.05 -5.96
N CYS A 282 -26.00 -18.04 -5.64
CA CYS A 282 -26.29 -19.44 -5.94
C CYS A 282 -27.39 -19.98 -5.03
N LEU A 283 -27.30 -19.72 -3.72
CA LEU A 283 -28.32 -20.11 -2.74
C LEU A 283 -29.69 -19.51 -3.06
N ASN A 284 -29.73 -18.23 -3.44
CA ASN A 284 -31.00 -17.58 -3.81
C ASN A 284 -31.64 -18.21 -5.06
N ARG A 285 -30.82 -18.59 -6.05
CA ARG A 285 -31.31 -19.28 -7.26
C ARG A 285 -31.83 -20.69 -6.96
N LEU A 286 -31.17 -21.40 -6.05
CA LEU A 286 -31.64 -22.72 -5.61
C LEU A 286 -32.98 -22.61 -4.88
N ASN A 287 -33.11 -21.67 -3.95
CA ASN A 287 -34.36 -21.44 -3.22
C ASN A 287 -35.51 -21.05 -4.15
N SER A 288 -35.29 -20.12 -5.10
CA SER A 288 -36.35 -19.75 -6.05
C SER A 288 -36.79 -20.92 -6.95
N SER A 289 -35.86 -21.80 -7.33
CA SER A 289 -36.17 -22.98 -8.14
C SER A 289 -36.93 -24.07 -7.38
N LEU A 290 -36.78 -24.12 -6.04
CA LEU A 290 -37.52 -25.03 -5.18
C LEU A 290 -38.95 -24.52 -4.96
N ASP A 291 -39.12 -23.21 -4.77
CA ASP A 291 -40.44 -22.60 -4.61
C ASP A 291 -41.29 -22.74 -5.89
N GLU A 292 -40.71 -22.59 -7.08
CA GLU A 292 -41.41 -22.81 -8.36
C GLU A 292 -41.85 -24.26 -8.60
N LYS A 293 -41.11 -25.25 -8.07
CA LYS A 293 -41.49 -26.68 -8.18
C LYS A 293 -42.54 -27.11 -7.16
N SER A 294 -42.79 -26.29 -6.14
CA SER A 294 -43.75 -26.58 -5.06
C SER A 294 -45.15 -26.00 -5.30
N ARG A 295 -45.33 -25.26 -6.41
CA ARG A 295 -46.61 -24.74 -6.90
C ARG A 295 -47.07 -25.54 -8.11
#